data_AF-A0A945Z0E0-F1
#
_entry.id   AF-A0A945Z0E0-F1
#
_cell.length_a   1.000
_cell.length_b   1.000
_cell.length_c   1.000
_cell.angle_alpha   90.00
_cell.angle_beta   90.00
_cell.angle_gamma   90.00
#
_symmetry.space_group_name_H-M   'P 1'
#
loop_
_entity.id
_entity.type
_entity.pdbx_description
1 polymer ?
#
loop_
_entity_poly.entity_id
_entity_poly.type
_entity_poly.pdbx_seq_one_letter_code
_entity_poly.pdbx_strand_id
1 'polypeptide(L)'
;MPIIAGIDEAGYGPTLGPFVLSKVVMEIPDKYHHDTNIWHLLKDAVSEKIQKRGNRIIVGDSKKLYQQKTGLKMLEEAVLSFIWYTKGPVTKFTDLLKLLSGCDEDVLEKYPWYQG
;
A
#
# COMPACT_ATOMS: atom_id res chain seq x y z
N MET A 1 -19.78 14.85 -0.66
CA MET A 1 -18.72 13.85 -0.91
C MET A 1 -17.77 13.75 0.27
N PRO A 2 -17.82 12.67 1.06
CA PRO A 2 -16.86 12.39 2.12
C PRO A 2 -15.48 12.01 1.56
N ILE A 3 -14.41 12.51 2.21
CA ILE A 3 -13.03 12.07 1.99
C ILE A 3 -12.57 11.27 3.19
N ILE A 4 -11.96 10.11 2.96
CA ILE A 4 -11.33 9.28 3.98
C ILE A 4 -9.83 9.28 3.74
N ALA A 5 -9.07 9.62 4.78
CA ALA A 5 -7.63 9.60 4.75
C ALA A 5 -7.09 8.71 5.87
N GLY A 6 -6.15 7.83 5.53
CA GLY A 6 -5.36 7.04 6.48
C GLY A 6 -3.90 7.44 6.38
N ILE A 7 -3.22 7.48 7.52
CA ILE A 7 -1.78 7.74 7.63
C ILE A 7 -1.19 6.63 8.50
N ASP A 8 -0.03 6.12 8.11
CA ASP A 8 0.68 5.10 8.88
C ASP A 8 2.18 5.18 8.59
N GLU A 9 2.98 4.58 9.47
CA GLU A 9 4.43 4.59 9.39
C GLU A 9 5.08 3.21 9.55
N ALA A 10 6.28 3.07 8.99
CA ALA A 10 7.13 1.91 9.19
C ALA A 10 8.59 2.34 9.37
N GLY A 11 9.34 1.55 10.15
CA GLY A 11 10.77 1.82 10.38
C GLY A 11 11.07 2.73 11.58
N TYR A 12 10.13 2.94 12.50
CA TYR A 12 10.36 3.76 13.70
C TYR A 12 11.30 3.11 14.74
N GLY A 13 11.32 1.77 14.82
CA GLY A 13 12.09 1.02 15.81
C GLY A 13 13.55 0.70 15.44
N PRO A 14 13.86 0.28 14.19
CA PRO A 14 15.22 -0.07 13.79
C PRO A 14 16.20 1.10 13.87
N THR A 15 17.46 0.83 14.23
CA THR A 15 18.55 1.84 14.21
C THR A 15 19.00 2.18 12.78
N LEU A 16 18.81 1.27 11.83
CA LEU A 16 19.24 1.39 10.44
C LEU A 16 18.07 1.13 9.49
N GLY A 17 18.09 1.81 8.35
CA GLY A 17 17.06 1.72 7.31
C GLY A 17 16.21 2.98 7.22
N PRO A 18 15.36 3.08 6.19
CA PRO A 18 14.50 4.23 6.01
C PRO A 18 13.34 4.23 7.01
N PHE A 19 12.97 5.42 7.47
CA PHE A 19 11.66 5.68 8.02
C PHE A 19 10.70 6.01 6.88
N VAL A 20 9.58 5.30 6.81
CA VAL A 20 8.56 5.51 5.76
C VAL A 20 7.29 5.99 6.43
N LEU A 21 6.82 7.17 6.03
CA LEU A 21 5.50 7.69 6.35
C LEU A 21 4.65 7.68 5.08
N SER A 22 3.45 7.11 5.15
CA SER A 22 2.56 7.01 4.00
C SER A 22 1.18 7.56 4.31
N LYS A 23 0.47 7.98 3.26
CA LYS A 23 -0.93 8.36 3.33
C LYS A 23 -1.72 7.73 2.19
N VAL A 24 -2.96 7.34 2.47
CA VAL A 24 -3.95 6.93 1.48
C VAL A 24 -5.15 7.86 1.60
N VAL A 25 -5.58 8.43 0.49
CA VAL A 25 -6.74 9.33 0.44
C VAL A 25 -7.74 8.79 -0.58
N MET A 26 -8.98 8.61 -0.14
CA MET A 26 -10.06 8.07 -0.95
C MET A 26 -11.28 8.99 -0.86
N GLU A 27 -11.87 9.27 -2.01
CA GLU A 27 -13.17 9.92 -2.11
C GLU A 27 -14.27 8.87 -2.16
N ILE A 28 -15.34 9.07 -1.39
CA ILE A 28 -16.53 8.22 -1.45
C ILE A 28 -17.51 8.82 -2.46
N PRO A 29 -17.79 8.13 -3.58
CA PRO A 29 -18.75 8.62 -4.57
C PRO A 29 -20.12 8.85 -3.97
N ASP A 30 -20.86 9.86 -4.43
CA ASP A 30 -22.16 10.24 -3.88
C ASP A 30 -23.20 9.10 -3.91
N LYS A 31 -23.09 8.14 -4.84
CA LYS A 31 -23.94 6.93 -4.84
C LYS A 31 -23.83 6.08 -3.55
N TYR A 32 -22.75 6.25 -2.79
CA TYR A 32 -22.49 5.57 -1.52
C TYR A 32 -22.61 6.51 -0.31
N HIS A 33 -23.27 7.67 -0.44
CA HIS A 33 -23.42 8.66 0.66
C HIS A 33 -23.99 8.09 1.97
N HIS A 34 -24.70 6.96 1.91
CA HIS A 34 -25.30 6.27 3.06
C HIS A 34 -24.33 5.34 3.81
N ASP A 35 -23.18 5.01 3.24
CA ASP A 35 -22.17 4.13 3.86
C ASP A 35 -20.76 4.66 3.59
N THR A 36 -20.12 5.18 4.63
CA THR A 36 -18.74 5.66 4.57
C THR A 36 -17.73 4.59 4.99
N ASN A 37 -18.16 3.37 5.29
CA ASN A 37 -17.26 2.29 5.66
C ASN A 37 -16.68 1.60 4.42
N ILE A 38 -15.42 1.95 4.10
CA ILE A 38 -14.68 1.40 2.95
C ILE A 38 -14.61 -0.13 2.95
N TRP A 39 -14.56 -0.78 4.11
CA TRP A 39 -14.51 -2.24 4.18
C TRP A 39 -15.79 -2.87 3.70
N HIS A 40 -16.92 -2.21 3.95
CA HIS A 40 -18.22 -2.68 3.53
C HIS A 40 -18.44 -2.44 2.04
N LEU A 41 -18.03 -1.26 1.54
CA LEU A 41 -18.07 -0.91 0.12
C LEU A 41 -17.16 -1.81 -0.75
N LEU A 42 -16.00 -2.21 -0.23
CA LEU A 42 -15.02 -3.01 -0.96
C LEU A 42 -15.06 -4.51 -0.60
N LYS A 43 -16.05 -4.97 0.16
CA LYS A 43 -16.08 -6.34 0.73
C LYS A 43 -15.91 -7.48 -0.29
N ASP A 44 -16.34 -7.25 -1.52
CA ASP A 44 -16.25 -8.22 -2.63
C ASP A 44 -14.86 -8.24 -3.29
N ALA A 45 -14.08 -7.17 -3.13
CA ALA A 45 -12.75 -7.01 -3.72
C ALA A 45 -11.61 -7.19 -2.70
N VAL A 46 -11.82 -6.78 -1.44
CA VAL A 46 -10.79 -6.79 -0.39
C VAL A 46 -11.18 -7.62 0.82
N SER A 47 -10.19 -8.03 1.60
CA SER A 47 -10.41 -8.69 2.89
C SER A 47 -9.31 -8.38 3.89
N GLU A 48 -9.68 -8.24 5.16
CA GLU A 48 -8.73 -8.08 6.26
C GLU A 48 -8.06 -9.40 6.66
N LYS A 49 -8.71 -10.53 6.37
CA LYS A 49 -8.26 -11.86 6.81
C LYS A 49 -7.68 -12.65 5.66
N ILE A 50 -6.54 -13.28 5.90
CA ILE A 50 -5.92 -14.21 4.97
C ILE A 50 -6.91 -15.35 4.67
N GLN A 51 -7.18 -15.56 3.39
CA GLN A 51 -8.09 -16.59 2.91
C GLN A 51 -7.30 -17.76 2.34
N LYS A 52 -7.63 -18.99 2.76
CA LYS A 52 -7.01 -20.20 2.20
C LYS A 52 -7.36 -20.41 0.71
N ARG A 53 -8.54 -19.94 0.31
CA ARG A 53 -9.05 -19.92 -1.06
C ARG A 53 -9.89 -18.65 -1.22
N GLY A 54 -9.53 -17.81 -2.18
CA GLY A 54 -10.21 -16.55 -2.44
C GLY A 54 -9.50 -15.76 -3.54
N ASN A 55 -10.23 -14.86 -4.18
CA ASN A 55 -9.76 -13.95 -5.24
C ASN A 55 -9.71 -12.49 -4.76
N ARG A 56 -9.85 -12.26 -3.45
CA ARG A 56 -9.86 -10.92 -2.85
C ARG A 56 -8.45 -10.52 -2.44
N ILE A 57 -8.15 -9.24 -2.63
CA ILE A 57 -6.90 -8.62 -2.21
C ILE A 57 -6.89 -8.52 -0.68
N ILE A 58 -5.80 -8.97 -0.05
CA ILE A 58 -5.69 -8.92 1.42
C ILE A 58 -5.11 -7.58 1.84
N VAL A 59 -5.87 -6.80 2.61
CA VAL A 59 -5.45 -5.49 3.14
C VAL A 59 -5.64 -5.49 4.65
N GLY A 60 -4.57 -5.33 5.40
CA GLY A 60 -4.61 -5.42 6.86
C GLY A 60 -3.24 -5.13 7.48
N ASP A 61 -3.12 -5.43 8.78
CA ASP A 61 -1.91 -5.20 9.56
C ASP A 61 -0.68 -5.89 8.93
N SER A 62 0.31 -5.11 8.53
CA SER A 62 1.50 -5.58 7.83
C SER A 62 2.32 -6.59 8.63
N LYS A 63 2.29 -6.53 9.97
CA LYS A 63 2.99 -7.49 10.85
C LYS A 63 2.27 -8.83 10.90
N LYS A 64 0.94 -8.83 10.74
CA LYS A 64 0.14 -10.07 10.64
C LYS A 64 0.20 -10.68 9.25
N LEU A 65 0.28 -9.85 8.21
CA LEU A 65 0.34 -10.29 6.82
C LEU A 65 1.75 -10.73 6.42
N TYR A 66 2.80 -10.13 6.97
CA TYR A 66 4.16 -10.60 6.75
C TYR A 66 4.34 -12.00 7.34
N GLN A 67 4.75 -12.95 6.50
CA GLN A 67 5.06 -14.31 6.92
C GLN A 67 6.42 -14.68 6.36
N GLN A 68 7.34 -15.12 7.23
CA GLN A 68 8.70 -15.51 6.82
C GLN A 68 8.72 -16.53 5.66
N LYS A 69 7.71 -17.40 5.58
CA LYS A 69 7.62 -18.44 4.54
C LYS A 69 7.18 -17.92 3.18
N THR A 70 6.28 -16.93 3.11
CA THR A 70 5.76 -16.36 1.86
C THR A 70 6.33 -14.98 1.55
N GLY A 71 7.16 -14.44 2.45
CA GLY A 71 7.83 -13.17 2.31
C GLY A 71 6.86 -11.99 2.21
N LEU A 72 7.15 -11.10 1.25
CA LEU A 72 6.40 -9.88 1.01
C LEU A 72 5.22 -10.07 0.07
N LYS A 73 5.00 -11.27 -0.47
CA LYS A 73 4.04 -11.52 -1.56
C LYS A 73 2.67 -10.89 -1.34
N MET A 74 2.05 -11.11 -0.17
CA MET A 74 0.70 -10.57 0.11
C MET A 74 0.71 -9.04 0.24
N LEU A 75 1.80 -8.46 0.76
CA LEU A 75 1.95 -7.02 0.87
C LEU A 75 2.14 -6.39 -0.52
N GLU A 76 2.95 -7.02 -1.36
CA GLU A 76 3.17 -6.60 -2.75
C GLU A 76 1.90 -6.72 -3.59
N GLU A 77 1.18 -7.85 -3.50
CA GLU A 77 -0.10 -8.04 -4.21
C GLU A 77 -1.10 -6.94 -3.87
N ALA A 78 -1.19 -6.55 -2.60
CA ALA A 78 -2.05 -5.45 -2.20
C ALA A 78 -1.61 -4.11 -2.81
N VAL A 79 -0.37 -3.69 -2.57
CA VAL A 79 0.16 -2.40 -3.03
C VAL A 79 0.13 -2.30 -4.55
N LEU A 80 0.63 -3.31 -5.26
CA LEU A 80 0.72 -3.32 -6.72
C LEU A 80 -0.66 -3.34 -7.38
N SER A 81 -1.67 -3.98 -6.77
CA SER A 81 -3.04 -3.96 -7.31
C SER A 81 -3.65 -2.55 -7.31
N PHE A 82 -3.49 -1.80 -6.22
CA PHE A 82 -3.98 -0.42 -6.13
C PHE A 82 -3.19 0.52 -7.04
N ILE A 83 -1.88 0.33 -7.13
CA ILE A 83 -1.02 1.12 -8.03
C ILE A 83 -1.39 0.85 -9.48
N TRP A 84 -1.58 -0.41 -9.87
CA TRP A 84 -1.98 -0.75 -11.22
C TRP A 84 -3.25 -0.01 -11.60
N TYR A 85 -4.27 -0.08 -10.75
CA TYR A 85 -5.55 0.59 -11.01
C TYR A 85 -5.43 2.11 -11.16
N THR A 86 -4.53 2.75 -10.40
CA THR A 86 -4.44 4.22 -10.34
C THR A 86 -3.39 4.84 -11.26
N LYS A 87 -2.31 4.12 -11.57
CA LYS A 87 -1.09 4.63 -12.21
C LYS A 87 -0.54 3.70 -13.30
N GLY A 88 -1.08 2.50 -13.44
CA GLY A 88 -0.59 1.48 -14.37
C GLY A 88 0.47 0.55 -13.76
N PRO A 89 0.98 -0.41 -14.55
CA PRO A 89 1.88 -1.43 -14.05
C PRO A 89 3.25 -0.85 -13.66
N VAL A 90 3.81 -1.34 -12.56
CA VAL A 90 5.15 -1.03 -12.07
C VAL A 90 5.94 -2.32 -11.96
N THR A 91 7.09 -2.40 -12.61
CA THR A 91 7.90 -3.63 -12.71
C THR A 91 9.29 -3.49 -12.07
N LYS A 92 9.69 -2.29 -11.66
CA LYS A 92 10.96 -2.02 -10.97
C LYS A 92 10.70 -1.34 -9.64
N PHE A 93 11.51 -1.69 -8.65
CA PHE A 93 11.45 -1.09 -7.32
C PHE A 93 11.74 0.43 -7.35
N THR A 94 12.68 0.87 -8.18
CA THR A 94 12.98 2.30 -8.35
C THR A 94 11.80 3.09 -8.90
N ASP A 95 11.09 2.54 -9.88
CA ASP A 95 9.87 3.14 -10.44
C ASP A 95 8.76 3.24 -9.37
N LEU A 96 8.64 2.21 -8.52
CA LEU A 96 7.71 2.21 -7.39
C LEU A 96 8.03 3.33 -6.40
N LEU A 97 9.30 3.50 -6.03
CA LEU A 97 9.74 4.54 -5.11
C LEU A 97 9.52 5.94 -5.69
N LYS A 98 9.86 6.16 -6.96
CA LYS A 98 9.60 7.43 -7.66
C LYS A 98 8.11 7.76 -7.66
N LEU A 99 7.27 6.76 -7.94
CA LEU A 99 5.82 6.92 -7.97
C LEU A 99 5.23 7.29 -6.61
N LEU A 100 5.71 6.64 -5.54
CA LEU A 100 5.10 6.76 -4.20
C LEU A 100 5.70 7.89 -3.36
N SER A 101 6.98 8.20 -3.52
CA SER A 101 7.66 9.21 -2.69
C SER A 101 7.23 10.64 -3.02
N GLY A 102 6.88 10.91 -4.28
CA GLY A 102 6.67 12.28 -4.75
C GLY A 102 7.90 13.18 -4.57
N CYS A 103 9.06 12.58 -4.30
CA CYS A 103 10.34 13.28 -4.18
C CYS A 103 10.99 13.43 -5.56
N ASP A 104 11.84 14.45 -5.69
CA ASP A 104 12.69 14.60 -6.88
C ASP A 104 13.59 13.37 -7.05
N GLU A 105 13.85 12.99 -8.30
CA GLU A 105 14.59 11.77 -8.65
C GLU A 105 15.96 11.70 -7.95
N ASP A 106 16.62 12.85 -7.82
CA ASP A 106 17.94 13.01 -7.23
C ASP A 106 17.99 12.71 -5.72
N VAL A 107 16.85 12.68 -5.03
CA VAL A 107 16.82 12.45 -3.57
C VAL A 107 17.19 11.00 -3.25
N LEU A 108 16.68 10.05 -4.04
CA LEU A 108 16.95 8.63 -3.81
C LEU A 108 18.41 8.28 -4.13
N GLU A 109 18.99 8.92 -5.14
CA GLU A 109 20.38 8.71 -5.56
C GLU A 109 21.41 9.12 -4.51
N LYS A 110 21.06 10.04 -3.59
CA LYS A 110 21.92 10.47 -2.48
C LYS A 110 22.18 9.37 -1.46
N TYR A 111 21.35 8.33 -1.42
CA TYR A 111 21.46 7.25 -0.45
C TYR A 111 22.01 5.98 -1.11
N PRO A 112 23.19 5.48 -0.70
CA PRO A 112 23.80 4.30 -1.31
C PRO A 112 22.91 3.05 -1.34
N TRP A 113 21.96 2.94 -0.41
CA TRP A 113 21.08 1.77 -0.33
C TRP A 113 20.12 1.65 -1.54
N TYR A 114 19.86 2.72 -2.31
CA TYR A 114 18.97 2.72 -3.48
C TYR A 114 19.74 2.62 -4.82
N GLN A 115 21.06 2.49 -4.80
CA GLN A 115 21.91 2.49 -6.01
C GLN A 115 22.11 1.10 -6.65
N GLY A 116 21.35 0.10 -6.20
CA GLY A 116 21.43 -1.31 -6.64
C GLY A 116 20.41 -1.69 -7.71
#